data_AF-A0A373MZL5-F1
#
_entry.id   AF-A0A373MZL5-F1
#
_cell.length_a   1.000
_cell.length_b   1.000
_cell.length_c   1.000
_cell.angle_alpha   90.00
_cell.angle_beta   90.00
_cell.angle_gamma   90.00
#
_symmetry.space_group_name_H-M   'P 1'
#
loop_
_entity.id
_entity.type
_entity.pdbx_description
1 polymer ?
#
loop_
_entity_poly.entity_id
_entity_poly.type
_entity_poly.pdbx_seq_one_letter_code
_entity_poly.pdbx_strand_id
1 'polypeptide(L)'
;MEKWNEVKLVPEFSEQGVDCYRLAGGDYENEYYVVSEAETRKLLNTPEVVGYEVYHCLIPSTSQMLYYFKEQGKVTAANILSILRGALNYPLEESCYREHIRVHDISFLSSERVFKEEEIAGLEIKYSKLTMVPGSTLLIGDIIATGETLIHCLRYVTDFYREHGASLRNIIIFTIGGTTGIKILERLTKEIREFWPEFEGFITVYYEGIFSTYQDRGVSGINLPDVDFYWKDGIIAPEFRRETLSMRDPLFEKCIIYDGGARRYEIHEHVEEVLDFWNKMLEKADRIDFTRLLEEKLGCPLGASYEEWIHINHYEEIDERVTKWLYRQEKGYIASLGDATLKEIAAERIEEFTAALRKYML
;
A
#
# COMPACT_ATOMS: atom_id res chain seq x y z
N MET A 1 -2.02 -12.33 13.51
CA MET A 1 -3.46 -12.07 13.58
C MET A 1 -4.09 -13.43 13.69
N GLU A 2 -4.75 -13.73 14.81
CA GLU A 2 -5.20 -15.10 15.11
C GLU A 2 -6.22 -15.66 14.09
N LYS A 3 -6.76 -14.80 13.21
CA LYS A 3 -7.79 -15.14 12.21
C LYS A 3 -7.45 -14.77 10.77
N TRP A 4 -6.20 -14.49 10.42
CA TRP A 4 -5.86 -14.07 9.05
C TRP A 4 -6.30 -15.09 7.99
N ASN A 5 -6.19 -16.39 8.31
CA ASN A 5 -6.64 -17.47 7.42
C ASN A 5 -8.18 -17.56 7.26
N GLU A 6 -8.96 -16.88 8.09
CA GLU A 6 -10.42 -16.82 7.95
C GLU A 6 -10.88 -15.63 7.08
N VAL A 7 -9.95 -14.71 6.78
CA VAL A 7 -10.22 -13.50 6.02
C VAL A 7 -10.50 -13.86 4.57
N LYS A 8 -11.48 -13.19 3.98
CA LYS A 8 -11.85 -13.33 2.57
C LYS A 8 -11.94 -11.96 1.91
N LEU A 9 -11.53 -11.90 0.65
CA LEU A 9 -11.72 -10.75 -0.20
C LEU A 9 -13.08 -10.84 -0.89
N VAL A 10 -14.00 -9.93 -0.56
CA VAL A 10 -15.39 -9.95 -1.05
C VAL A 10 -15.60 -8.80 -2.03
N PRO A 11 -16.13 -9.02 -3.23
CA PRO A 11 -16.48 -7.93 -4.15
C PRO A 11 -17.50 -6.97 -3.53
N GLU A 12 -17.20 -5.67 -3.54
CA GLU A 12 -18.08 -4.62 -3.00
C GLU A 12 -18.78 -3.87 -4.14
N PHE A 13 -18.03 -3.36 -5.11
CA PHE A 13 -18.55 -2.76 -6.34
C PHE A 13 -17.50 -2.81 -7.46
N SER A 14 -17.96 -2.64 -8.71
CA SER A 14 -17.12 -2.47 -9.89
C SER A 14 -17.74 -1.38 -10.77
N GLU A 15 -17.23 -0.16 -10.67
CA GLU A 15 -17.82 1.02 -11.30
C GLU A 15 -16.73 1.98 -11.81
N GLN A 16 -16.97 2.62 -12.95
CA GLN A 16 -16.06 3.60 -13.56
C GLN A 16 -14.61 3.11 -13.77
N GLY A 17 -14.40 1.81 -13.92
CA GLY A 17 -13.07 1.22 -14.09
C GLY A 17 -12.32 0.96 -12.77
N VAL A 18 -13.00 1.13 -11.64
CA VAL A 18 -12.50 0.87 -10.30
C VAL A 18 -13.18 -0.38 -9.75
N ASP A 19 -12.39 -1.39 -9.43
CA ASP A 19 -12.83 -2.61 -8.76
C ASP A 19 -12.54 -2.48 -7.26
N CYS A 20 -13.57 -2.60 -6.44
CA CYS A 20 -13.49 -2.47 -4.99
C CYS A 20 -13.90 -3.77 -4.31
N TYR A 21 -13.11 -4.13 -3.31
CA TYR A 21 -13.32 -5.30 -2.48
C TYR A 21 -13.29 -4.91 -1.01
N ARG A 22 -14.09 -5.61 -0.20
CA ARG A 22 -14.12 -5.46 1.25
C ARG A 22 -13.56 -6.73 1.90
N LEU A 23 -12.82 -6.56 3.00
CA LEU A 23 -12.41 -7.69 3.82
C LEU A 23 -13.57 -8.19 4.69
N ALA A 24 -13.81 -9.49 4.68
CA ALA A 24 -14.72 -10.19 5.58
C ALA A 24 -13.96 -11.27 6.37
N GLY A 25 -14.51 -11.76 7.50
CA GLY A 25 -14.00 -12.95 8.19
C GLY A 25 -12.81 -12.75 9.15
N GLY A 26 -12.75 -11.67 9.92
CA GLY A 26 -11.64 -11.42 10.87
C GLY A 26 -12.01 -10.74 12.18
N ASP A 27 -13.31 -10.61 12.51
CA ASP A 27 -13.84 -9.86 13.67
C ASP A 27 -13.23 -8.46 13.82
N TYR A 28 -13.22 -7.70 12.72
CA TYR A 28 -12.69 -6.34 12.68
C TYR A 28 -13.69 -5.33 13.25
N GLU A 29 -13.20 -4.43 14.11
CA GLU A 29 -13.93 -3.25 14.56
C GLU A 29 -13.97 -2.15 13.49
N ASN A 30 -13.00 -2.18 12.57
CA ASN A 30 -12.85 -1.23 11.47
C ASN A 30 -13.28 -1.80 10.12
N GLU A 31 -13.33 -0.91 9.13
CA GLU A 31 -13.59 -1.29 7.74
C GLU A 31 -12.31 -1.25 6.91
N TYR A 32 -12.09 -2.31 6.13
CA TYR A 32 -10.92 -2.46 5.27
C TYR A 32 -11.35 -2.79 3.85
N TYR A 33 -10.85 -1.99 2.90
CA TYR A 33 -11.14 -2.11 1.48
C TYR A 33 -9.84 -2.26 0.69
N VAL A 34 -9.90 -3.02 -0.40
CA VAL A 34 -8.86 -3.07 -1.43
C VAL A 34 -9.46 -2.51 -2.71
N VAL A 35 -8.74 -1.60 -3.37
CA VAL A 35 -9.18 -0.98 -4.61
C VAL A 35 -8.16 -1.22 -5.72
N SER A 36 -8.63 -1.58 -6.91
CA SER A 36 -7.80 -1.71 -8.11
C SER A 36 -8.32 -0.84 -9.24
N GLU A 37 -7.42 -0.11 -9.89
CA GLU A 37 -7.71 0.78 -11.02
C GLU A 37 -6.49 0.80 -11.97
N ALA A 38 -6.68 1.07 -13.25
CA ALA A 38 -5.62 0.97 -14.25
C ALA A 38 -4.39 1.86 -13.94
N GLU A 39 -4.58 3.09 -13.49
CA GLU A 39 -3.45 3.98 -13.18
C GLU A 39 -2.76 3.59 -11.88
N THR A 40 -3.48 3.03 -10.90
CA THR A 40 -2.85 2.52 -9.67
C THR A 40 -2.09 1.21 -9.92
N ARG A 41 -2.59 0.32 -10.80
CA ARG A 41 -1.83 -0.85 -11.27
C ARG A 41 -0.57 -0.44 -12.03
N LYS A 42 -0.67 0.55 -12.93
CA LYS A 42 0.48 1.13 -13.63
C LYS A 42 1.53 1.66 -12.65
N LEU A 43 1.10 2.45 -11.65
CA LEU A 43 1.99 3.01 -10.64
C LEU A 43 2.76 1.93 -9.88
N LEU A 44 2.09 0.88 -9.41
CA LEU A 44 2.72 -0.16 -8.59
C LEU A 44 3.50 -1.20 -9.40
N ASN A 45 3.24 -1.34 -10.71
CA ASN A 45 4.03 -2.21 -11.58
C ASN A 45 5.23 -1.52 -12.26
N THR A 46 5.26 -0.18 -12.30
CA THR A 46 6.21 0.55 -13.16
C THR A 46 7.03 1.56 -12.36
N PRO A 47 8.16 1.18 -11.74
CA PRO A 47 9.05 2.09 -11.00
C PRO A 47 9.47 3.37 -11.75
N GLU A 48 9.39 3.38 -13.08
CA GLU A 48 9.66 4.52 -13.94
C GLU A 48 8.61 5.64 -13.83
N VAL A 49 7.42 5.34 -13.33
CA VAL A 49 6.41 6.35 -13.00
C VAL A 49 6.91 7.14 -11.79
N VAL A 50 7.35 8.38 -12.02
CA VAL A 50 7.99 9.26 -11.04
C VAL A 50 7.42 10.68 -11.10
N GLY A 51 7.67 11.47 -10.06
CA GLY A 51 7.25 12.88 -10.03
C GLY A 51 5.72 13.05 -9.94
N TYR A 52 5.17 14.05 -10.65
CA TYR A 52 3.74 14.37 -10.57
C TYR A 52 2.83 13.20 -10.99
N GLU A 53 3.31 12.32 -11.86
CA GLU A 53 2.55 11.16 -12.33
C GLU A 53 2.18 10.21 -11.19
N VAL A 54 3.03 10.08 -10.16
CA VAL A 54 2.74 9.29 -8.94
C VAL A 54 1.44 9.75 -8.29
N TYR A 55 1.30 11.06 -8.10
CA TYR A 55 0.10 11.66 -7.52
C TYR A 55 -1.10 11.53 -8.47
N HIS A 56 -0.88 11.75 -9.76
CA HIS A 56 -1.93 11.66 -10.77
C HIS A 56 -2.56 10.26 -10.85
N CYS A 57 -1.74 9.21 -10.76
CA CYS A 57 -2.20 7.83 -10.85
C CYS A 57 -3.14 7.42 -9.71
N LEU A 58 -3.07 8.08 -8.56
CA LEU A 58 -3.95 7.77 -7.42
C LEU A 58 -5.32 8.46 -7.51
N ILE A 59 -5.48 9.47 -8.39
CA ILE A 59 -6.70 10.29 -8.40
C ILE A 59 -7.97 9.46 -8.71
N PRO A 60 -8.02 8.63 -9.77
CA PRO A 60 -9.27 7.98 -10.16
C PRO A 60 -9.86 7.09 -9.07
N SER A 61 -9.04 6.21 -8.48
CA SER A 61 -9.45 5.31 -7.40
C SER A 61 -9.75 6.05 -6.09
N THR A 62 -8.97 7.09 -5.74
CA THR A 62 -9.26 7.93 -4.56
C THR A 62 -10.62 8.62 -4.69
N SER A 63 -10.87 9.26 -5.85
CA SER A 63 -12.13 9.93 -6.17
C SER A 63 -13.30 8.96 -6.07
N GLN A 64 -13.23 7.81 -6.73
CA GLN A 64 -14.33 6.86 -6.74
C GLN A 64 -14.64 6.31 -5.34
N MET A 65 -13.63 6.05 -4.52
CA MET A 65 -13.83 5.61 -3.15
C MET A 65 -14.44 6.70 -2.26
N LEU A 66 -14.01 7.95 -2.42
CA LEU A 66 -14.62 9.09 -1.71
C LEU A 66 -16.07 9.32 -2.15
N TYR A 67 -16.37 9.18 -3.44
CA TYR A 67 -17.73 9.20 -3.98
C TYR A 67 -18.58 8.10 -3.31
N TYR A 68 -18.08 6.87 -3.31
CA TYR A 68 -18.75 5.74 -2.67
C TYR A 68 -19.05 6.01 -1.18
N PHE A 69 -18.04 6.45 -0.43
CA PHE A 69 -18.21 6.79 0.99
C PHE A 69 -19.17 7.95 1.24
N LYS A 70 -19.22 8.93 0.34
CA LYS A 70 -20.20 10.02 0.39
C LYS A 70 -21.62 9.52 0.21
N GLU A 71 -21.87 8.65 -0.78
CA GLU A 71 -23.20 8.07 -1.01
C GLU A 71 -23.66 7.19 0.18
N GLN A 72 -22.70 6.57 0.89
CA GLN A 72 -22.97 5.82 2.12
C GLN A 72 -23.09 6.70 3.38
N GLY A 73 -22.93 8.03 3.27
CA GLY A 73 -22.96 8.97 4.41
C GLY A 73 -21.78 8.85 5.39
N LYS A 74 -20.70 8.16 4.98
CA LYS A 74 -19.48 7.98 5.78
C LYS A 74 -18.58 9.22 5.77
N VAL A 75 -18.67 10.02 4.71
CA VAL A 75 -18.01 11.32 4.59
C VAL A 75 -18.93 12.35 3.91
N THR A 76 -19.23 13.44 4.60
CA THR A 76 -20.02 14.56 4.03
C THR A 76 -19.22 15.86 4.02
N ALA A 77 -18.32 16.02 4.99
CA ALA A 77 -17.31 17.04 5.06
C ALA A 77 -16.08 16.44 5.73
N ALA A 78 -14.90 16.93 5.38
CA ALA A 78 -13.63 16.35 5.76
C ALA A 78 -12.65 17.42 6.28
N ASN A 79 -11.75 16.97 7.14
CA ASN A 79 -10.45 17.59 7.34
C ASN A 79 -9.38 16.67 6.75
N ILE A 80 -8.29 17.23 6.26
CA ILE A 80 -7.16 16.45 5.77
C ILE A 80 -6.00 16.62 6.73
N LEU A 81 -5.36 15.52 7.12
CA LEU A 81 -4.07 15.54 7.81
C LEU A 81 -2.99 15.03 6.88
N SER A 82 -2.05 15.91 6.56
CA SER A 82 -0.85 15.59 5.78
C SER A 82 0.33 15.34 6.72
N ILE A 83 0.70 14.07 6.89
CA ILE A 83 1.93 13.67 7.56
C ILE A 83 3.09 13.77 6.55
N LEU A 84 3.96 14.74 6.77
CA LEU A 84 5.01 15.09 5.83
C LEU A 84 6.14 14.04 5.81
N ARG A 85 6.73 13.73 4.66
CA ARG A 85 6.35 14.19 3.30
C ARG A 85 5.43 13.20 2.56
N GLY A 86 5.39 11.93 2.99
CA GLY A 86 4.72 10.83 2.29
C GLY A 86 3.24 11.09 1.97
N ALA A 87 2.51 11.76 2.87
CA ALA A 87 1.09 12.03 2.68
C ALA A 87 0.78 12.93 1.48
N LEU A 88 1.74 13.77 1.07
CA LEU A 88 1.54 14.67 -0.05
C LEU A 88 1.32 13.92 -1.37
N ASN A 89 1.77 12.66 -1.47
CA ASN A 89 1.55 11.79 -2.64
C ASN A 89 0.08 11.48 -2.90
N TYR A 90 -0.77 11.57 -1.88
CA TYR A 90 -2.17 11.16 -1.98
C TYR A 90 -3.07 12.35 -2.36
N PRO A 91 -3.91 12.22 -3.40
CA PRO A 91 -4.69 13.33 -3.97
C PRO A 91 -5.97 13.63 -3.20
N LEU A 92 -5.91 13.72 -1.88
CA LEU A 92 -7.09 13.83 -1.03
C LEU A 92 -7.88 15.12 -1.24
N GLU A 93 -7.20 16.26 -1.31
CA GLU A 93 -7.84 17.57 -1.53
C GLU A 93 -8.52 17.62 -2.92
N GLU A 94 -7.78 17.22 -3.95
CA GLU A 94 -8.30 17.21 -5.33
C GLU A 94 -9.46 16.24 -5.48
N SER A 95 -9.36 15.04 -4.91
CA SER A 95 -10.42 14.04 -4.98
C SER A 95 -11.67 14.50 -4.21
N CYS A 96 -11.52 15.14 -3.05
CA CYS A 96 -12.65 15.78 -2.37
C CYS A 96 -13.30 16.87 -3.21
N TYR A 97 -12.51 17.71 -3.89
CA TYR A 97 -13.02 18.74 -4.78
C TYR A 97 -13.83 18.16 -5.93
N ARG A 98 -13.31 17.12 -6.60
CA ARG A 98 -13.99 16.40 -7.69
C ARG A 98 -15.32 15.81 -7.25
N GLU A 99 -15.36 15.22 -6.05
CA GLU A 99 -16.57 14.58 -5.52
C GLU A 99 -17.49 15.52 -4.73
N HIS A 100 -17.23 16.82 -4.77
CA HIS A 100 -18.01 17.84 -4.05
C HIS A 100 -18.10 17.59 -2.53
N ILE A 101 -17.06 16.99 -1.95
CA ILE A 101 -16.89 16.86 -0.50
C ILE A 101 -16.24 18.13 0.03
N ARG A 102 -16.88 18.78 0.99
CA ARG A 102 -16.34 20.01 1.59
C ARG A 102 -15.12 19.68 2.45
N VAL A 103 -13.97 20.25 2.12
CA VAL A 103 -12.79 20.25 2.98
C VAL A 103 -12.80 21.52 3.83
N HIS A 104 -12.83 21.37 5.16
CA HIS A 104 -12.83 22.51 6.08
C HIS A 104 -11.42 23.03 6.37
N ASP A 105 -10.47 22.11 6.54
CA ASP A 105 -9.08 22.44 6.84
C ASP A 105 -8.13 21.35 6.31
N ILE A 106 -6.89 21.77 6.05
CA ILE A 106 -5.77 20.89 5.74
C ILE A 106 -4.67 21.18 6.74
N SER A 107 -4.47 20.21 7.63
CA SER A 107 -3.48 20.24 8.70
C SER A 107 -2.21 19.52 8.28
N PHE A 108 -1.08 20.00 8.79
CA PHE A 108 0.25 19.49 8.44
C PHE A 108 1.02 19.10 9.68
N LEU A 109 1.62 17.92 9.65
CA LEU A 109 2.43 17.40 10.75
C LEU A 109 3.69 16.76 10.19
N SER A 110 4.85 17.08 10.78
CA SER A 110 6.13 16.46 10.44
C SER A 110 6.67 15.75 11.66
N SER A 111 7.05 14.49 11.50
CA SER A 111 7.72 13.70 12.53
C SER A 111 9.02 13.15 11.96
N GLU A 112 10.11 13.34 12.70
CA GLU A 112 11.42 12.78 12.36
C GLU A 112 11.78 11.68 13.35
N ARG A 113 12.36 10.60 12.81
CA ARG A 113 13.01 9.57 13.64
C ARG A 113 14.30 10.18 14.21
N VAL A 114 14.41 10.22 15.52
CA VAL A 114 15.62 10.63 16.24
C VAL A 114 16.53 9.41 16.30
N PHE A 115 17.74 9.52 15.77
CA PHE A 115 18.75 8.45 15.84
C PHE A 115 19.72 8.71 16.99
N LYS A 116 20.08 7.67 17.73
CA LYS A 116 21.17 7.68 18.71
C LYS A 116 22.03 6.44 18.48
N GLU A 117 23.32 6.66 18.21
CA GLU A 117 24.29 5.57 17.93
C GLU A 117 23.83 4.65 16.77
N GLU A 118 23.30 5.24 15.70
CA GLU A 118 22.78 4.54 14.50
C GLU A 118 21.51 3.70 14.73
N GLU A 119 20.94 3.71 15.93
CA GLU A 119 19.63 3.12 16.25
C GLU A 119 18.54 4.19 16.41
N ILE A 120 17.29 3.86 16.04
CA ILE A 120 16.14 4.77 16.22
C ILE A 120 15.84 4.89 17.72
N ALA A 121 16.09 6.08 18.28
CA ALA A 121 15.88 6.40 19.70
C ALA A 121 14.47 6.94 20.00
N GLY A 122 13.72 7.39 19.00
CA GLY A 122 12.33 7.87 19.16
C GLY A 122 11.80 8.62 17.95
N LEU A 123 10.57 9.12 18.04
CA LEU A 123 9.95 10.02 17.06
C LEU A 123 9.71 11.38 17.72
N GLU A 124 10.10 12.47 17.05
CA GLU A 124 9.87 13.84 17.53
C GLU A 124 9.05 14.63 16.51
N ILE A 125 8.03 15.36 16.97
CA ILE A 125 7.25 16.27 16.13
C ILE A 125 8.06 17.53 15.88
N LYS A 126 8.51 17.75 14.64
CA LYS A 126 9.29 18.93 14.24
C LYS A 126 8.42 20.09 13.79
N TYR A 127 7.25 19.78 13.22
CA TYR A 127 6.30 20.77 12.74
C TYR A 127 4.88 20.28 12.99
N SER A 128 4.03 21.18 13.47
CA SER A 128 2.63 20.91 13.72
C SER A 128 1.82 22.17 13.43
N LYS A 129 0.91 22.07 12.47
CA LYS A 129 -0.15 23.04 12.22
C LYS A 129 -1.46 22.29 12.11
N LEU A 130 -2.08 22.09 13.26
CA LEU A 130 -3.37 21.42 13.38
C LEU A 130 -4.48 22.46 13.54
N THR A 131 -5.55 22.27 12.80
CA THR A 131 -6.84 22.91 13.07
C THR A 131 -7.84 21.82 13.41
N MET A 132 -8.76 22.12 14.31
CA MET A 132 -9.78 21.19 14.75
C MET A 132 -11.16 21.63 14.26
N VAL A 133 -11.90 20.67 13.71
CA VAL A 133 -13.33 20.82 13.40
C VAL A 133 -14.07 19.69 14.12
N PRO A 134 -14.88 19.99 15.15
CA PRO A 134 -15.54 18.96 15.95
C PRO A 134 -16.47 18.07 15.12
N GLY A 135 -16.48 16.76 15.42
CA GLY A 135 -17.38 15.79 14.78
C GLY A 135 -17.09 15.56 13.29
N SER A 136 -15.91 15.95 12.81
CA SER A 136 -15.50 15.78 11.41
C SER A 136 -14.93 14.39 11.14
N THR A 137 -14.96 14.02 9.86
CA THR A 137 -14.17 12.93 9.29
C THR A 137 -12.76 13.44 9.02
N LEU A 138 -11.73 12.72 9.49
CA LEU A 138 -10.34 13.02 9.18
C LEU A 138 -9.86 12.12 8.03
N LEU A 139 -9.35 12.71 6.95
CA LEU A 139 -8.74 12.00 5.83
C LEU A 139 -7.22 12.01 5.96
N ILE A 140 -6.62 10.83 5.77
CA ILE A 140 -5.17 10.64 5.80
C ILE A 140 -4.77 9.82 4.57
N GLY A 141 -3.67 10.20 3.94
CA GLY A 141 -3.00 9.40 2.93
C GLY A 141 -1.61 9.12 3.43
N ASP A 142 -1.18 7.86 3.54
CA ASP A 142 0.22 7.56 3.89
C ASP A 142 0.60 6.12 3.53
N ILE A 143 1.91 5.85 3.40
CA ILE A 143 2.43 4.49 3.27
C ILE A 143 2.52 3.85 4.65
N ILE A 144 1.88 2.71 4.86
CA ILE A 144 1.86 2.02 6.17
C ILE A 144 2.67 0.74 6.09
N ALA A 145 3.98 0.84 6.36
CA ALA A 145 4.88 -0.29 6.57
C ALA A 145 4.81 -0.76 8.04
N THR A 146 5.68 -0.24 8.90
CA THR A 146 5.64 -0.53 10.35
C THR A 146 4.51 0.17 11.09
N GLY A 147 3.99 1.27 10.53
CA GLY A 147 2.93 2.08 11.12
C GLY A 147 3.32 2.88 12.37
N GLU A 148 4.58 2.88 12.80
CA GLU A 148 5.05 3.59 14.00
C GLU A 148 4.84 5.10 13.90
N THR A 149 5.22 5.70 12.77
CA THR A 149 5.02 7.12 12.51
C THR A 149 3.53 7.47 12.57
N LEU A 150 2.68 6.68 11.92
CA LEU A 150 1.23 6.88 11.92
C LEU A 150 0.66 6.79 13.34
N ILE A 151 1.06 5.81 14.17
CA ILE A 151 0.63 5.70 15.57
C ILE A 151 0.98 6.97 16.34
N HIS A 152 2.23 7.41 16.24
CA HIS A 152 2.70 8.59 16.97
C HIS A 152 1.92 9.84 16.57
N CYS A 153 1.71 10.03 15.26
CA CYS A 153 0.95 11.15 14.71
C CYS A 153 -0.53 11.10 15.12
N LEU A 154 -1.17 9.92 15.03
CA LEU A 154 -2.57 9.74 15.41
C LEU A 154 -2.78 10.00 16.90
N ARG A 155 -1.89 9.50 17.78
CA ARG A 155 -1.95 9.78 19.22
C ARG A 155 -1.84 11.28 19.49
N TYR A 156 -0.86 11.94 18.88
CA TYR A 156 -0.71 13.40 19.00
C TYR A 156 -1.96 14.16 18.55
N VAL A 157 -2.57 13.76 17.43
CA VAL A 157 -3.82 14.37 16.92
C VAL A 157 -4.98 14.09 17.87
N THR A 158 -5.12 12.87 18.39
CA THR A 158 -6.21 12.54 19.31
C THR A 158 -6.08 13.29 20.63
N ASP A 159 -4.86 13.44 21.16
CA ASP A 159 -4.58 14.23 22.36
C ASP A 159 -4.90 15.71 22.11
N PHE A 160 -4.50 16.27 20.97
CA PHE A 160 -4.80 17.64 20.57
C PHE A 160 -6.32 17.91 20.55
N TYR A 161 -7.10 17.03 19.91
CA TYR A 161 -8.56 17.16 19.89
C TYR A 161 -9.16 17.08 21.30
N ARG A 162 -8.68 16.15 22.13
CA ARG A 162 -9.16 15.96 23.50
C ARG A 162 -8.90 17.16 24.40
N GLU A 163 -7.68 17.71 24.36
CA GLU A 163 -7.28 18.89 25.13
C GLU A 163 -8.13 20.13 24.80
N HIS A 164 -8.71 20.17 23.61
CA HIS A 164 -9.57 21.26 23.15
C HIS A 164 -11.07 20.93 23.19
N GLY A 165 -11.46 19.83 23.87
CA GLY A 165 -12.87 19.47 24.07
C GLY A 165 -13.61 19.06 22.81
N ALA A 166 -12.90 18.54 21.80
CA ALA A 166 -13.47 18.08 20.54
C ALA A 166 -13.20 16.58 20.32
N SER A 167 -13.92 16.00 19.36
CA SER A 167 -13.78 14.60 18.95
C SER A 167 -13.81 14.46 17.44
N LEU A 168 -13.25 13.36 16.95
CA LEU A 168 -13.40 12.91 15.57
C LEU A 168 -14.57 11.94 15.48
N ARG A 169 -15.30 11.98 14.36
CA ARG A 169 -16.36 11.00 14.07
C ARG A 169 -15.75 9.66 13.64
N ASN A 170 -14.90 9.72 12.62
CA ASN A 170 -14.19 8.60 12.03
C ASN A 170 -12.90 9.10 11.36
N ILE A 171 -12.02 8.16 10.98
CA ILE A 171 -10.81 8.46 10.22
C ILE A 171 -10.80 7.59 8.98
N ILE A 172 -10.68 8.20 7.79
CA ILE A 172 -10.54 7.48 6.52
C ILE A 172 -9.08 7.57 6.07
N ILE A 173 -8.48 6.40 5.81
CA ILE A 173 -7.09 6.27 5.43
C ILE A 173 -6.99 5.70 4.02
N PHE A 174 -6.22 6.34 3.16
CA PHE A 174 -5.80 5.81 1.86
C PHE A 174 -4.33 5.40 1.95
N THR A 175 -3.99 4.18 1.56
CA THR A 175 -2.65 3.65 1.80
C THR A 175 -2.19 2.66 0.74
N ILE A 176 -0.89 2.70 0.46
CA ILE A 176 -0.15 1.52 0.03
C ILE A 176 0.49 0.98 1.30
N GLY A 177 0.06 -0.19 1.78
CA GLY A 177 0.41 -0.63 3.11
C GLY A 177 0.24 -2.11 3.34
N GLY A 178 0.66 -2.55 4.52
CA GLY A 178 0.69 -3.97 4.87
C GLY A 178 -0.27 -4.41 5.98
N THR A 179 -0.30 -5.72 6.20
CA THR A 179 -1.09 -6.40 7.24
C THR A 179 -0.82 -5.89 8.66
N THR A 180 0.38 -5.36 8.92
CA THR A 180 0.74 -4.71 10.19
C THR A 180 -0.14 -3.49 10.49
N GLY A 181 -0.53 -2.73 9.45
CA GLY A 181 -1.44 -1.59 9.58
C GLY A 181 -2.78 -1.96 10.19
N ILE A 182 -3.37 -3.09 9.80
CA ILE A 182 -4.65 -3.57 10.34
C ILE A 182 -4.56 -3.75 11.86
N LYS A 183 -3.56 -4.50 12.34
CA LYS A 183 -3.36 -4.74 13.78
C LYS A 183 -3.26 -3.45 14.58
N ILE A 184 -2.56 -2.47 14.02
CA ILE A 184 -2.33 -1.16 14.63
C ILE A 184 -3.63 -0.37 14.74
N LEU A 185 -4.40 -0.31 13.65
CA LEU A 185 -5.66 0.45 13.60
C LEU A 185 -6.73 -0.17 14.49
N GLU A 186 -6.83 -1.51 14.54
CA GLU A 186 -7.69 -2.23 15.49
C GLU A 186 -7.37 -1.89 16.95
N ARG A 187 -6.08 -1.84 17.30
CA ARG A 187 -5.65 -1.44 18.65
C ARG A 187 -5.98 0.03 18.94
N LEU A 188 -5.65 0.93 18.01
CA LEU A 188 -5.92 2.37 18.17
C LEU A 188 -7.41 2.66 18.29
N THR A 189 -8.28 1.90 17.63
CA THR A 189 -9.74 2.04 17.76
C THR A 189 -10.19 1.83 19.19
N LYS A 190 -9.67 0.78 19.85
CA LYS A 190 -9.97 0.49 21.25
C LYS A 190 -9.44 1.60 22.17
N GLU A 191 -8.19 2.02 21.97
CA GLU A 191 -7.58 3.12 22.73
C GLU A 191 -8.38 4.42 22.59
N ILE A 192 -8.84 4.77 21.38
CA ILE A 192 -9.62 5.99 21.13
C ILE A 192 -11.00 5.91 21.77
N ARG A 193 -11.67 4.76 21.67
CA ARG A 193 -13.01 4.56 22.25
C ARG A 193 -13.03 4.62 23.78
N GLU A 194 -11.90 4.50 24.47
CA GLU A 194 -11.82 4.72 25.92
C GLU A 194 -12.17 6.17 26.32
N PHE A 195 -11.88 7.14 25.46
CA PHE A 195 -12.20 8.55 25.71
C PHE A 195 -13.27 9.13 24.76
N TRP A 196 -13.47 8.54 23.58
CA TRP A 196 -14.56 8.86 22.67
C TRP A 196 -15.38 7.60 22.33
N PRO A 197 -16.33 7.18 23.18
CA PRO A 197 -17.12 5.96 22.94
C PRO A 197 -17.88 5.94 21.61
N GLU A 198 -18.24 7.11 21.09
CA GLU A 198 -18.96 7.29 19.81
C GLU A 198 -18.03 7.31 18.58
N PHE A 199 -16.72 7.09 18.74
CA PHE A 199 -15.80 7.02 17.61
C PHE A 199 -16.15 5.81 16.73
N GLU A 200 -16.59 6.07 15.49
CA GLU A 200 -17.09 5.01 14.59
C GLU A 200 -15.97 4.04 14.19
N GLY A 201 -14.72 4.51 14.16
CA GLY A 201 -13.55 3.70 13.82
C GLY A 201 -12.78 4.24 12.62
N PHE A 202 -11.93 3.40 12.07
CA PHE A 202 -11.17 3.62 10.85
C PHE A 202 -11.86 2.99 9.64
N ILE A 203 -11.79 3.68 8.51
CA ILE A 203 -12.11 3.14 7.19
C ILE A 203 -10.83 3.21 6.38
N THR A 204 -10.23 2.07 6.03
CA THR A 204 -8.94 2.05 5.34
C THR A 204 -9.08 1.48 3.93
N VAL A 205 -8.56 2.20 2.95
CA VAL A 205 -8.53 1.83 1.54
C VAL A 205 -7.09 1.53 1.15
N TYR A 206 -6.84 0.29 0.76
CA TYR A 206 -5.56 -0.19 0.27
C TYR A 206 -5.54 -0.19 -1.26
N TYR A 207 -4.53 0.43 -1.87
CA TYR A 207 -4.34 0.35 -3.32
C TYR A 207 -3.72 -1.00 -3.71
N GLU A 208 -4.39 -1.69 -4.62
CA GLU A 208 -4.01 -2.96 -5.27
C GLU A 208 -3.83 -4.19 -4.37
N GLY A 209 -3.71 -4.02 -3.06
CA GLY A 209 -3.58 -5.12 -2.13
C GLY A 209 -3.22 -4.68 -0.71
N ILE A 210 -3.37 -5.61 0.23
CA ILE A 210 -2.83 -5.50 1.58
C ILE A 210 -1.58 -6.38 1.60
N PHE A 211 -0.42 -5.76 1.55
CA PHE A 211 0.85 -6.47 1.39
C PHE A 211 1.39 -6.98 2.73
N SER A 212 2.50 -7.70 2.70
CA SER A 212 3.30 -7.96 3.90
C SER A 212 4.64 -7.26 3.77
N THR A 213 5.30 -6.99 4.89
CA THR A 213 6.69 -6.54 4.89
C THR A 213 7.62 -7.72 5.10
N TYR A 214 8.76 -7.72 4.40
CA TYR A 214 9.81 -8.70 4.64
C TYR A 214 10.18 -8.72 6.13
N GLN A 215 10.41 -9.91 6.70
CA GLN A 215 10.84 -10.06 8.11
C GLN A 215 12.36 -10.29 8.22
N ASP A 216 12.99 -10.61 7.09
CA ASP A 216 14.42 -10.79 6.93
C ASP A 216 14.85 -10.23 5.56
N ARG A 217 16.02 -10.63 5.04
CA ARG A 217 16.53 -10.14 3.75
C ARG A 217 15.92 -10.84 2.53
N GLY A 218 14.93 -11.73 2.73
CA GLY A 218 14.29 -12.52 1.69
C GLY A 218 15.23 -13.53 1.03
N VAL A 219 14.72 -14.26 0.05
CA VAL A 219 15.51 -15.20 -0.77
C VAL A 219 16.63 -14.49 -1.53
N SER A 220 16.43 -13.23 -1.93
CA SER A 220 17.44 -12.41 -2.61
C SER A 220 18.65 -12.08 -1.73
N GLY A 221 18.46 -12.04 -0.40
CA GLY A 221 19.45 -11.53 0.54
C GLY A 221 19.75 -10.04 0.38
N ILE A 222 18.84 -9.27 -0.24
CA ILE A 222 18.99 -7.83 -0.52
C ILE A 222 17.93 -7.01 0.21
N ASN A 223 16.70 -7.52 0.30
CA ASN A 223 15.54 -6.81 0.83
C ASN A 223 15.73 -6.28 2.26
N LEU A 224 15.04 -5.19 2.58
CA LEU A 224 15.04 -4.55 3.89
C LEU A 224 13.88 -5.07 4.74
N PRO A 225 14.15 -5.65 5.92
CA PRO A 225 13.12 -6.04 6.87
C PRO A 225 12.26 -4.85 7.28
N ASP A 226 10.97 -5.11 7.49
CA ASP A 226 9.96 -4.17 7.99
C ASP A 226 9.70 -2.93 7.11
N VAL A 227 10.33 -2.88 5.93
CA VAL A 227 10.25 -1.77 4.98
C VAL A 227 9.74 -2.24 3.62
N ASP A 228 10.37 -3.26 3.04
CA ASP A 228 10.03 -3.72 1.69
C ASP A 228 8.74 -4.56 1.71
N PHE A 229 7.79 -4.21 0.84
CA PHE A 229 6.54 -4.92 0.62
C PHE A 229 6.65 -6.02 -0.42
N TYR A 230 5.92 -7.10 -0.20
CA TYR A 230 5.80 -8.25 -1.10
C TYR A 230 4.44 -8.96 -0.93
N TRP A 231 4.14 -9.91 -1.80
CA TRP A 231 2.82 -10.54 -1.87
C TRP A 231 2.57 -11.63 -0.83
N LYS A 232 3.63 -12.32 -0.39
CA LYS A 232 3.50 -13.45 0.53
C LYS A 232 2.79 -13.03 1.82
N ASP A 233 1.85 -13.86 2.27
CA ASP A 233 1.00 -13.62 3.43
C ASP A 233 0.12 -12.36 3.33
N GLY A 234 0.07 -11.73 2.15
CA GLY A 234 -0.77 -10.58 1.84
C GLY A 234 -2.00 -10.96 0.99
N ILE A 235 -2.85 -9.97 0.72
CA ILE A 235 -4.02 -10.07 -0.16
C ILE A 235 -3.78 -9.18 -1.37
N ILE A 236 -3.88 -9.75 -2.57
CA ILE A 236 -3.64 -9.05 -3.83
C ILE A 236 -4.97 -8.90 -4.58
N ALA A 237 -5.26 -7.72 -5.13
CA ALA A 237 -6.44 -7.54 -5.97
C ALA A 237 -6.34 -8.45 -7.21
N PRO A 238 -7.43 -9.12 -7.63
CA PRO A 238 -7.48 -9.97 -8.82
C PRO A 238 -6.92 -9.27 -10.07
N GLU A 239 -7.25 -8.00 -10.26
CA GLU A 239 -6.85 -7.19 -11.40
C GLU A 239 -5.35 -6.83 -11.36
N PHE A 240 -4.82 -6.51 -10.17
CA PHE A 240 -3.39 -6.23 -10.01
C PHE A 240 -2.56 -7.45 -10.34
N ARG A 241 -2.92 -8.59 -9.73
CA ARG A 241 -2.25 -9.87 -10.02
C ARG A 241 -2.26 -10.18 -11.51
N ARG A 242 -3.42 -10.02 -12.14
CA ARG A 242 -3.55 -10.22 -13.58
C ARG A 242 -2.56 -9.35 -14.36
N GLU A 243 -2.51 -8.06 -14.06
CA GLU A 243 -1.67 -7.12 -14.80
C GLU A 243 -0.19 -7.40 -14.56
N THR A 244 0.24 -7.56 -13.30
CA THR A 244 1.61 -7.90 -12.95
C THR A 244 2.09 -9.16 -13.66
N LEU A 245 1.29 -10.24 -13.66
CA LEU A 245 1.64 -11.51 -14.29
C LEU A 245 1.42 -11.54 -15.81
N SER A 246 1.01 -10.43 -16.41
CA SER A 246 1.00 -10.25 -17.87
C SER A 246 2.30 -9.65 -18.39
N MET A 247 3.11 -9.08 -17.49
CA MET A 247 4.45 -8.56 -17.72
C MET A 247 5.47 -9.51 -17.11
N ARG A 248 6.74 -9.46 -17.55
CA ARG A 248 7.78 -10.36 -17.02
C ARG A 248 8.34 -9.88 -15.68
N ASP A 249 8.70 -8.60 -15.60
CA ASP A 249 9.65 -8.08 -14.61
C ASP A 249 9.06 -7.46 -13.34
N PRO A 250 7.86 -6.84 -13.35
CA PRO A 250 7.32 -6.16 -12.16
C PRO A 250 7.24 -7.05 -10.90
N LEU A 251 7.05 -8.36 -11.06
CA LEU A 251 7.02 -9.32 -9.95
C LEU A 251 8.35 -9.37 -9.17
N PHE A 252 9.48 -9.10 -9.83
CA PHE A 252 10.82 -9.23 -9.25
C PHE A 252 11.35 -7.93 -8.64
N GLU A 253 10.62 -6.83 -8.75
CA GLU A 253 10.98 -5.56 -8.14
C GLU A 253 11.20 -5.70 -6.62
N LYS A 254 12.03 -4.82 -6.06
CA LYS A 254 12.43 -4.85 -4.65
C LYS A 254 11.21 -4.85 -3.73
N CYS A 255 10.29 -3.95 -4.02
CA CYS A 255 9.15 -3.59 -3.20
C CYS A 255 7.97 -3.23 -4.11
N ILE A 256 6.74 -3.41 -3.63
CA ILE A 256 5.51 -2.93 -4.32
C ILE A 256 5.53 -1.41 -4.54
N ILE A 257 6.12 -0.68 -3.60
CA ILE A 257 6.35 0.76 -3.72
C ILE A 257 7.72 1.08 -3.12
N TYR A 258 8.64 1.55 -3.95
CA TYR A 258 9.87 2.19 -3.50
C TYR A 258 9.52 3.44 -2.66
N ASP A 259 10.51 4.07 -2.00
CA ASP A 259 10.21 5.22 -1.14
C ASP A 259 9.33 6.25 -1.85
N GLY A 260 8.08 6.39 -1.39
CA GLY A 260 7.10 7.22 -2.07
C GLY A 260 7.48 8.71 -2.06
N GLY A 261 8.25 9.15 -1.05
CA GLY A 261 8.82 10.48 -0.98
C GLY A 261 9.87 10.68 -2.06
N ALA A 262 10.86 9.79 -2.13
CA ALA A 262 11.94 9.87 -3.12
C ALA A 262 11.39 9.76 -4.55
N ARG A 263 10.48 8.81 -4.79
CA ARG A 263 9.87 8.57 -6.10
C ARG A 263 9.18 9.80 -6.69
N ARG A 264 8.67 10.71 -5.86
CA ARG A 264 8.04 11.96 -6.30
C ARG A 264 8.96 13.18 -6.22
N TYR A 265 9.74 13.31 -5.14
CA TYR A 265 10.42 14.55 -4.79
C TYR A 265 11.94 14.48 -4.94
N GLU A 266 12.54 13.30 -4.74
CA GLU A 266 13.98 13.05 -4.84
C GLU A 266 14.23 11.97 -5.90
N ILE A 267 13.79 12.24 -7.14
CA ILE A 267 13.77 11.25 -8.23
C ILE A 267 15.16 10.63 -8.48
N HIS A 268 16.24 11.38 -8.25
CA HIS A 268 17.61 10.87 -8.35
C HIS A 268 17.91 9.78 -7.30
N GLU A 269 17.50 9.97 -6.04
CA GLU A 269 17.62 8.95 -4.98
C GLU A 269 16.78 7.71 -5.30
N HIS A 270 15.58 7.89 -5.86
CA HIS A 270 14.76 6.77 -6.34
C HIS A 270 15.46 6.00 -7.47
N VAL A 271 16.06 6.70 -8.43
CA VAL A 271 16.83 6.05 -9.52
C VAL A 271 18.01 5.27 -8.96
N GLU A 272 18.77 5.86 -8.03
CA GLU A 272 19.88 5.19 -7.35
C GLU A 272 19.43 3.96 -6.58
N GLU A 273 18.31 4.02 -5.85
CA GLU A 273 17.76 2.90 -5.09
C GLU A 273 17.36 1.72 -5.99
N VAL A 274 16.61 2.00 -7.07
CA VAL A 274 16.17 0.97 -8.01
C VAL A 274 17.37 0.31 -8.70
N LEU A 275 18.33 1.12 -9.17
CA LEU A 275 19.54 0.60 -9.81
C LEU A 275 20.43 -0.16 -8.84
N ASP A 276 20.59 0.30 -7.60
CA ASP A 276 21.36 -0.41 -6.57
C ASP A 276 20.76 -1.80 -6.30
N PHE A 277 19.43 -1.91 -6.19
CA PHE A 277 18.76 -3.19 -6.04
C PHE A 277 19.05 -4.12 -7.23
N TRP A 278 18.80 -3.66 -8.45
CA TRP A 278 18.96 -4.50 -9.63
C TRP A 278 20.42 -4.87 -9.92
N ASN A 279 21.38 -3.99 -9.63
CA ASN A 279 22.81 -4.31 -9.70
C ASN A 279 23.21 -5.39 -8.68
N LYS A 280 22.68 -5.32 -7.45
CA LYS A 280 22.90 -6.37 -6.44
C LYS A 280 22.24 -7.69 -6.83
N MET A 281 21.05 -7.63 -7.44
CA MET A 281 20.37 -8.81 -8.00
C MET A 281 21.24 -9.45 -9.10
N LEU A 282 21.80 -8.64 -10.00
CA LEU A 282 22.70 -9.10 -11.07
C LEU A 282 23.99 -9.74 -10.51
N GLU A 283 24.63 -9.10 -9.52
CA GLU A 283 25.84 -9.62 -8.87
C GLU A 283 25.60 -10.98 -8.19
N LYS A 284 24.43 -11.14 -7.57
CA LYS A 284 24.06 -12.34 -6.80
C LYS A 284 23.30 -13.38 -7.60
N ALA A 285 22.95 -13.12 -8.86
CA ALA A 285 22.03 -13.94 -9.64
C ALA A 285 22.41 -15.43 -9.66
N ASP A 286 23.71 -15.74 -9.79
CA ASP A 286 24.22 -17.12 -9.85
C ASP A 286 24.13 -17.88 -8.50
N ARG A 287 23.83 -17.19 -7.39
CA ARG A 287 23.72 -17.74 -6.03
C ARG A 287 22.28 -17.77 -5.49
N ILE A 288 21.36 -17.08 -6.15
CA ILE A 288 19.96 -17.01 -5.73
C ILE A 288 19.23 -18.23 -6.30
N ASP A 289 18.51 -18.94 -5.43
CA ASP A 289 17.60 -19.99 -5.86
C ASP A 289 16.38 -19.34 -6.53
N PHE A 290 16.36 -19.39 -7.86
CA PHE A 290 15.31 -18.74 -8.67
C PHE A 290 13.93 -19.32 -8.41
N THR A 291 13.83 -20.63 -8.14
CA THR A 291 12.53 -21.27 -7.83
C THR A 291 11.99 -20.75 -6.51
N ARG A 292 12.83 -20.70 -5.47
CA ARG A 292 12.43 -20.15 -4.17
C ARG A 292 12.11 -18.66 -4.22
N LEU A 293 12.85 -17.90 -5.03
CA LEU A 293 12.57 -16.48 -5.25
C LEU A 293 11.18 -16.30 -5.89
N LEU A 294 10.87 -17.10 -6.90
CA LEU A 294 9.57 -17.04 -7.58
C LEU A 294 8.41 -17.39 -6.63
N GLU A 295 8.55 -18.44 -5.81
CA GLU A 295 7.55 -18.79 -4.78
C GLU A 295 7.37 -17.66 -3.76
N GLU A 296 8.46 -17.03 -3.33
CA GLU A 296 8.41 -15.89 -2.41
C GLU A 296 7.69 -14.69 -3.03
N LYS A 297 7.99 -14.36 -4.29
CA LYS A 297 7.39 -13.20 -4.98
C LYS A 297 5.93 -13.42 -5.33
N LEU A 298 5.53 -14.64 -5.72
CA LEU A 298 4.13 -15.00 -5.95
C LEU A 298 3.34 -15.09 -4.65
N GLY A 299 4.02 -15.36 -3.53
CA GLY A 299 3.38 -15.62 -2.24
C GLY A 299 2.71 -16.98 -2.16
N CYS A 300 2.98 -17.89 -3.10
CA CYS A 300 2.33 -19.18 -3.23
C CYS A 300 3.32 -20.25 -3.72
N PRO A 301 3.29 -21.49 -3.19
CA PRO A 301 4.10 -22.59 -3.73
C PRO A 301 3.79 -22.87 -5.20
N LEU A 302 4.80 -23.14 -6.04
CA LEU A 302 4.58 -23.38 -7.48
C LEU A 302 3.71 -24.61 -7.72
N GLY A 303 3.75 -25.57 -6.80
CA GLY A 303 2.97 -26.81 -6.81
C GLY A 303 1.56 -26.70 -6.23
N ALA A 304 1.13 -25.53 -5.74
CA ALA A 304 -0.18 -25.38 -5.11
C ALA A 304 -1.33 -25.79 -6.05
N SER A 305 -2.25 -26.60 -5.52
CA SER A 305 -3.53 -26.91 -6.15
C SER A 305 -4.38 -25.65 -6.32
N TYR A 306 -5.45 -25.73 -7.12
CA TYR A 306 -6.35 -24.60 -7.30
C TYR A 306 -7.01 -24.21 -5.98
N GLU A 307 -7.41 -25.19 -5.16
CA GLU A 307 -8.05 -24.98 -3.87
C GLU A 307 -7.11 -24.33 -2.86
N GLU A 308 -5.85 -24.80 -2.77
CA GLU A 308 -4.82 -24.16 -1.95
C GLU A 308 -4.52 -22.74 -2.42
N TRP A 309 -4.43 -22.53 -3.74
CA TRP A 309 -4.19 -21.22 -4.31
C TRP A 309 -5.33 -20.24 -4.01
N ILE A 310 -6.60 -20.66 -4.09
CA ILE A 310 -7.74 -19.83 -3.70
C ILE A 310 -7.60 -19.39 -2.23
N HIS A 311 -7.27 -20.33 -1.35
CA HIS A 311 -7.19 -20.07 0.09
C HIS A 311 -6.02 -19.15 0.46
N ILE A 312 -4.82 -19.40 -0.09
CA ILE A 312 -3.64 -18.55 0.13
C ILE A 312 -3.90 -17.11 -0.29
N ASN A 313 -4.74 -16.91 -1.31
CA ASN A 313 -5.01 -15.60 -1.89
C ASN A 313 -6.31 -14.96 -1.41
N HIS A 314 -7.04 -15.62 -0.50
CA HIS A 314 -8.30 -15.13 0.07
C HIS A 314 -9.41 -14.91 -0.98
N TYR A 315 -9.44 -15.74 -2.02
CA TYR A 315 -10.32 -15.58 -3.19
C TYR A 315 -11.60 -16.43 -3.15
N GLU A 316 -11.99 -16.95 -1.99
CA GLU A 316 -13.15 -17.84 -1.84
C GLU A 316 -14.48 -17.20 -2.29
N GLU A 317 -14.61 -15.86 -2.19
CA GLU A 317 -15.82 -15.12 -2.58
C GLU A 317 -15.69 -14.42 -3.95
N ILE A 318 -14.58 -14.66 -4.67
CA ILE A 318 -14.38 -14.14 -6.03
C ILE A 318 -15.02 -15.11 -7.04
N ASP A 319 -15.61 -14.59 -8.12
CA ASP A 319 -16.26 -15.40 -9.15
C ASP A 319 -15.33 -16.51 -9.66
N GLU A 320 -15.82 -17.75 -9.62
CA GLU A 320 -15.03 -18.94 -9.94
C GLU A 320 -14.45 -18.90 -11.37
N ARG A 321 -15.11 -18.24 -12.32
CA ARG A 321 -14.59 -18.10 -13.69
C ARG A 321 -13.36 -17.20 -13.71
N VAL A 322 -13.38 -16.12 -12.91
CA VAL A 322 -12.26 -15.19 -12.76
C VAL A 322 -11.09 -15.90 -12.11
N THR A 323 -11.31 -16.57 -10.99
CA THR A 323 -10.23 -17.23 -10.25
C THR A 323 -9.63 -18.43 -11.01
N LYS A 324 -10.43 -19.25 -11.69
CA LYS A 324 -9.90 -20.30 -12.59
C LYS A 324 -9.10 -19.74 -13.77
N TRP A 325 -9.46 -18.56 -14.24
CA TRP A 325 -8.68 -17.89 -15.28
C TRP A 325 -7.35 -17.37 -14.73
N LEU A 326 -7.35 -16.71 -13.58
CA LEU A 326 -6.15 -16.21 -12.90
C LEU A 326 -5.18 -17.34 -12.54
N TYR A 327 -5.69 -18.45 -12.00
CA TYR A 327 -4.85 -19.61 -11.68
C TYR A 327 -4.14 -20.16 -12.93
N ARG A 328 -4.86 -20.26 -14.05
CA ARG A 328 -4.26 -20.67 -15.34
C ARG A 328 -3.26 -19.64 -15.86
N GLN A 329 -3.54 -18.36 -15.68
CA GLN A 329 -2.61 -17.29 -16.05
C GLN A 329 -1.30 -17.40 -15.25
N GLU A 330 -1.37 -17.58 -13.94
CA GLU A 330 -0.18 -17.72 -13.10
C GLU A 330 0.66 -18.94 -13.51
N LYS A 331 0.03 -20.09 -13.78
CA LYS A 331 0.75 -21.25 -14.35
C LYS A 331 1.36 -20.93 -15.72
N GLY A 332 0.66 -20.16 -16.54
CA GLY A 332 1.17 -19.68 -17.84
C GLY A 332 2.37 -18.76 -17.69
N TYR A 333 2.35 -17.85 -16.72
CA TYR A 333 3.45 -16.95 -16.38
C TYR A 333 4.68 -17.74 -15.91
N ILE A 334 4.49 -18.69 -14.98
CA ILE A 334 5.57 -19.57 -14.51
C ILE A 334 6.18 -20.34 -15.69
N ALA A 335 5.35 -20.86 -16.60
CA ALA A 335 5.83 -21.55 -17.80
C ALA A 335 6.52 -20.61 -18.80
N SER A 336 6.10 -19.34 -18.91
CA SER A 336 6.69 -18.39 -19.85
C SER A 336 8.04 -17.85 -19.40
N LEU A 337 8.38 -17.96 -18.11
CA LEU A 337 9.74 -17.70 -17.62
C LEU A 337 10.74 -18.70 -18.23
N GLY A 338 10.31 -19.91 -18.60
CA GLY A 338 11.11 -20.86 -19.38
C GLY A 338 12.52 -21.10 -18.82
N ASP A 339 13.53 -20.93 -19.67
CA ASP A 339 14.95 -21.02 -19.33
C ASP A 339 15.57 -19.66 -18.95
N ALA A 340 14.77 -18.61 -18.80
CA ALA A 340 15.28 -17.28 -18.47
C ALA A 340 16.03 -17.32 -17.13
N THR A 341 17.24 -16.78 -17.13
CA THR A 341 18.05 -16.68 -15.92
C THR A 341 17.75 -15.37 -15.21
N LEU A 342 17.87 -15.37 -13.88
CA LEU A 342 17.77 -14.15 -13.09
C LEU A 342 18.81 -13.09 -13.53
N LYS A 343 19.94 -13.54 -14.08
CA LYS A 343 20.99 -12.69 -14.62
C LYS A 343 20.54 -11.92 -15.87
N GLU A 344 19.86 -12.59 -16.78
CA GLU A 344 19.29 -11.96 -17.98
C GLU A 344 18.18 -10.97 -17.60
N ILE A 345 17.27 -11.38 -16.72
CA ILE A 345 16.20 -10.50 -16.21
C ILE A 345 16.80 -9.24 -15.58
N ALA A 346 17.79 -9.38 -14.69
CA ALA A 346 18.41 -8.24 -14.04
C ALA A 346 19.17 -7.32 -15.00
N ALA A 347 19.91 -7.89 -15.96
CA ALA A 347 20.66 -7.11 -16.94
C ALA A 347 19.73 -6.29 -17.86
N GLU A 348 18.68 -6.92 -18.39
CA GLU A 348 17.68 -6.26 -19.23
C GLU A 348 16.96 -5.17 -18.45
N ARG A 349 16.56 -5.46 -17.20
CA ARG A 349 15.85 -4.48 -16.37
C ARG A 349 16.68 -3.25 -16.04
N ILE A 350 17.99 -3.41 -15.79
CA ILE A 350 18.92 -2.29 -15.61
C ILE A 350 18.97 -1.41 -16.86
N GLU A 351 19.07 -2.03 -18.05
CA GLU A 351 19.12 -1.30 -19.32
C GLU A 351 17.83 -0.52 -19.58
N GLU A 352 16.67 -1.18 -19.43
CA GLU A 352 15.34 -0.58 -19.62
C GLU A 352 15.12 0.60 -18.67
N PHE A 353 15.37 0.41 -17.37
CA PHE A 353 15.16 1.45 -16.36
C PHE A 353 16.09 2.65 -16.58
N THR A 354 17.37 2.37 -16.89
CA THR A 354 18.37 3.40 -17.24
C THR A 354 17.95 4.19 -18.47
N ALA A 355 17.41 3.53 -19.49
CA ALA A 355 16.93 4.19 -20.70
C ALA A 355 15.72 5.10 -20.41
N ALA A 356 14.75 4.60 -19.62
CA ALA A 356 13.53 5.32 -19.30
C ALA A 356 13.78 6.57 -18.43
N LEU A 357 14.67 6.47 -17.43
CA LEU A 357 14.96 7.57 -16.49
C LEU A 357 16.26 8.31 -16.76
N ARG A 358 16.87 8.14 -17.94
CA ARG A 358 18.11 8.83 -18.35
C ARG A 358 18.11 10.33 -18.07
N LYS A 359 16.96 11.00 -18.23
CA LYS A 359 16.81 12.45 -18.00
C LYS A 359 16.99 12.88 -16.53
N TYR A 360 16.92 11.94 -15.59
CA TYR A 360 17.08 12.17 -14.15
C TYR A 360 18.42 11.67 -13.60
N MET A 361 19.25 11.04 -14.43
CA MET A 361 20.59 10.59 -14.08
C MET A 361 21.56 11.75 -14.32
N LEU A 362 22.10 12.32 -13.25
CA LEU A 362 23.03 13.46 -13.29
C LEU A 362 24.49 13.03 -13.45
#